data_AF-A0A953K3F8-F1
#
_entry.id   AF-A0A953K3F8-F1
#
_cell.length_a   1.000
_cell.length_b   1.000
_cell.length_c   1.000
_cell.angle_alpha   90.00
_cell.angle_beta   90.00
_cell.angle_gamma   90.00
#
_symmetry.space_group_name_H-M   'P 1'
#
loop_
_entity.id
_entity.type
_entity.pdbx_description
1 polymer ?
#
loop_
_entity_poly.entity_id
_entity_poly.type
_entity_poly.pdbx_seq_one_letter_code
_entity_poly.pdbx_strand_id
1 'polypeptide(L)'
;MRRAWLFAFSILAGSIAPCQDTFIVQFDSVQAGHDASGRSVMETDSGLIVFAWQHSDDGTGRMRSAVYELAADGTFVSRYEIGSGDSTTSGFGNFDPVERLVDGGFISTITNHQGYSYAIALARFNANGDLIGSTPVISSPPEDSTYIFSRQLRRTSDGGFVFCGFVDPPDDLAKASLVKMDSAGVVEWQQVFTASGQLYDAISVAPYVDGGYVLAGYRLPQGLNGQGFLIRTDSAGNELWRRHFGNQGGAWCPVRVCADSGIVVLGSY
;
A
#
# COMPACT_ATOMS: atom_id res chain seq x y z
N MET A 1 -19.71 -5.27 26.16
CA MET A 1 -20.12 -4.37 25.07
C MET A 1 -19.18 -3.16 25.06
N ARG A 2 -18.15 -3.16 24.22
CA ARG A 2 -17.31 -1.98 24.02
C ARG A 2 -17.75 -1.34 22.70
N ARG A 3 -18.34 -0.15 22.79
CA ARG A 3 -18.75 0.65 21.62
C ARG A 3 -17.52 1.40 21.13
N ALA A 4 -17.14 1.20 19.86
CA ALA A 4 -16.25 2.12 19.17
C ALA A 4 -17.07 3.35 18.76
N TRP A 5 -16.52 4.54 18.98
CA TRP A 5 -17.11 5.80 18.51
C TRP A 5 -16.39 6.21 17.24
N LEU A 6 -17.13 6.40 16.16
CA LEU A 6 -16.66 7.02 14.92
C LEU A 6 -17.07 8.51 14.97
N PHE A 7 -16.10 9.42 14.85
CA PHE A 7 -16.38 10.84 14.63
C PHE A 7 -15.95 11.17 13.19
N ALA A 8 -16.92 11.54 12.35
CA ALA A 8 -16.66 12.16 11.05
C ALA A 8 -17.01 13.65 11.16
N PHE A 9 -16.05 14.52 10.83
CA PHE A 9 -16.29 15.94 10.59
C PHE A 9 -16.05 16.22 9.11
N SER A 10 -17.04 16.79 8.43
CA SER A 10 -16.87 17.42 7.14
C SER A 10 -16.75 18.93 7.32
N ILE A 11 -15.74 19.55 6.70
CA ILE A 11 -15.68 21.01 6.50
C ILE A 11 -15.25 21.28 5.06
N LEU A 12 -16.04 22.14 4.41
CA LEU A 12 -15.92 22.60 3.02
C LEU A 12 -14.75 23.57 2.78
N ALA A 13 -14.16 23.43 1.58
CA ALA A 13 -13.51 24.42 0.73
C ALA A 13 -12.31 25.23 1.28
N GLY A 14 -11.11 24.81 0.88
CA GLY A 14 -9.89 25.61 0.94
C GLY A 14 -8.64 24.77 0.68
N SER A 15 -8.04 24.91 -0.51
CA SER A 15 -6.86 24.19 -1.02
C SER A 15 -6.90 22.67 -0.95
N ILE A 16 -7.09 22.03 -2.11
CA ILE A 16 -6.99 20.58 -2.27
C ILE A 16 -5.53 20.19 -2.06
N ALA A 17 -5.13 19.89 -0.82
CA ALA A 17 -4.11 18.86 -0.63
C ALA A 17 -4.63 17.62 -1.37
N PRO A 18 -3.83 16.89 -2.18
CA PRO A 18 -4.28 15.67 -2.81
C PRO A 18 -4.70 14.70 -1.70
N CYS A 19 -5.98 14.70 -1.36
CA CYS A 19 -6.50 13.95 -0.24
C CYS A 19 -6.34 12.48 -0.59
N GLN A 20 -5.80 11.72 0.36
CA GLN A 20 -5.70 10.29 0.18
C GLN A 20 -7.10 9.71 0.26
N ASP A 21 -7.66 9.33 -0.89
CA ASP A 21 -9.03 8.83 -1.04
C ASP A 21 -9.27 7.42 -0.44
N THR A 22 -8.39 6.97 0.46
CA THR A 22 -8.47 5.64 1.05
C THR A 22 -8.10 5.63 2.52
N PHE A 23 -8.65 4.73 3.34
CA PHE A 23 -8.16 4.42 4.69
C PHE A 23 -8.14 2.90 4.96
N ILE A 24 -7.30 2.45 5.90
CA ILE A 24 -7.13 1.03 6.24
C ILE A 24 -8.21 0.61 7.24
N VAL A 25 -8.89 -0.51 6.99
CA VAL A 25 -9.90 -1.08 7.90
C VAL A 25 -9.69 -2.57 8.06
N GLN A 26 -9.51 -3.05 9.30
CA GLN A 26 -9.61 -4.48 9.58
C GLN A 26 -11.10 -4.86 9.62
N PHE A 27 -11.51 -5.81 8.78
CA PHE A 27 -12.88 -6.32 8.79
C PHE A 27 -12.99 -7.48 9.76
N ASP A 28 -14.09 -7.54 10.50
CA ASP A 28 -14.53 -8.75 11.21
C ASP A 28 -15.56 -9.51 10.36
N SER A 29 -16.03 -10.64 10.89
CA SER A 29 -16.91 -11.61 10.22
C SER A 29 -18.30 -11.08 9.80
N VAL A 30 -18.55 -9.77 9.90
CA VAL A 30 -19.79 -9.09 9.48
C VAL A 30 -19.96 -9.07 7.95
N GLN A 31 -18.94 -9.42 7.17
CA GLN A 31 -19.02 -9.55 5.70
C GLN A 31 -19.36 -10.97 5.23
N ALA A 32 -20.54 -11.46 5.63
CA ALA A 32 -21.06 -12.77 5.18
C ALA A 32 -20.12 -13.98 5.45
N GLY A 33 -19.28 -13.90 6.49
CA GLY A 33 -18.36 -14.98 6.87
C GLY A 33 -17.01 -14.98 6.14
N HIS A 34 -16.69 -13.94 5.38
CA HIS A 34 -15.37 -13.78 4.77
C HIS A 34 -14.41 -13.07 5.72
N ASP A 35 -13.36 -13.78 6.17
CA ASP A 35 -12.26 -13.16 6.93
C ASP A 35 -11.34 -12.40 5.97
N ALA A 36 -11.34 -11.07 6.09
CA ALA A 36 -10.55 -10.20 5.24
C ALA A 36 -9.77 -9.17 6.03
N SER A 37 -8.49 -9.05 5.72
CA SER A 37 -7.71 -7.88 6.13
C SER A 37 -7.95 -6.80 5.09
N GLY A 38 -8.97 -5.96 5.30
CA GLY A 38 -9.18 -4.77 4.50
C GLY A 38 -8.00 -3.80 4.61
N ARG A 39 -7.60 -3.25 3.47
CA ARG A 39 -6.36 -2.47 3.36
C ARG A 39 -6.64 -1.08 2.81
N SER A 40 -7.66 -0.91 1.96
CA SER A 40 -8.15 0.40 1.52
C SER A 40 -9.66 0.44 1.37
N VAL A 41 -10.25 1.58 1.70
CA VAL A 41 -11.67 1.88 1.51
C VAL A 41 -11.82 3.16 0.70
N MET A 42 -12.50 3.11 -0.43
CA MET A 42 -12.85 4.24 -1.29
C MET A 42 -14.35 4.49 -1.22
N GLU A 43 -14.76 5.76 -1.05
CA GLU A 43 -16.17 6.15 -1.14
C GLU A 43 -16.58 6.34 -2.61
N THR A 44 -17.83 5.99 -2.92
CA THR A 44 -18.44 6.11 -4.24
C THR A 44 -19.88 6.61 -4.08
N ASP A 45 -20.49 7.10 -5.16
CA ASP A 45 -21.89 7.56 -5.14
C ASP A 45 -22.90 6.49 -4.66
N SER A 46 -22.55 5.21 -4.80
CA SER A 46 -23.40 4.07 -4.45
C SER A 46 -23.02 3.37 -3.13
N GLY A 47 -21.98 3.83 -2.43
CA GLY A 47 -21.51 3.22 -1.19
C GLY A 47 -19.99 3.18 -1.09
N LEU A 48 -19.42 2.10 -0.58
CA LEU A 48 -17.98 1.95 -0.33
C LEU A 48 -17.40 0.81 -1.17
N ILE A 49 -16.17 0.99 -1.63
CA ILE A 49 -15.36 -0.07 -2.21
C ILE A 49 -14.21 -0.36 -1.26
N VAL A 50 -14.01 -1.62 -0.92
CA VAL A 50 -12.94 -2.06 -0.05
C VAL A 50 -12.00 -2.97 -0.81
N PHE A 51 -10.72 -2.64 -0.81
CA PHE A 51 -9.66 -3.53 -1.26
C PHE A 51 -9.10 -4.26 -0.05
N ALA A 52 -9.14 -5.58 -0.08
CA ALA A 52 -8.67 -6.43 0.99
C ALA A 52 -7.76 -7.55 0.48
N TRP A 53 -7.13 -8.23 1.42
CA TRP A 53 -6.38 -9.44 1.19
C TRP A 53 -7.00 -10.59 1.97
N GLN A 54 -7.30 -11.70 1.29
CA GLN A 54 -7.97 -12.86 1.87
C GLN A 54 -7.49 -14.18 1.26
N HIS A 55 -7.81 -15.30 1.91
CA HIS A 55 -7.68 -16.61 1.29
C HIS A 55 -8.70 -16.74 0.15
N SER A 56 -8.25 -17.30 -0.97
CA SER A 56 -9.04 -17.56 -2.16
C SER A 56 -10.05 -18.68 -1.93
N ASP A 57 -11.28 -18.50 -2.43
CA ASP A 57 -12.36 -19.50 -2.35
C ASP A 57 -12.18 -20.67 -3.34
N ASP A 58 -11.19 -20.61 -4.24
CA ASP A 58 -10.93 -21.63 -5.28
C ASP A 58 -10.31 -22.94 -4.74
N GLY A 59 -10.23 -23.11 -3.43
CA GLY A 59 -9.68 -24.31 -2.78
C GLY A 59 -8.16 -24.45 -2.89
N THR A 60 -7.45 -23.49 -3.49
CA THR A 60 -5.99 -23.53 -3.62
C THR A 60 -5.27 -23.13 -2.33
N GLY A 61 -5.99 -22.51 -1.38
CA GLY A 61 -5.43 -21.95 -0.15
C GLY A 61 -4.56 -20.69 -0.36
N ARG A 62 -4.45 -20.21 -1.60
CA ARG A 62 -3.66 -19.03 -1.95
C ARG A 62 -4.30 -17.75 -1.40
N MET A 63 -3.48 -16.75 -1.08
CA MET A 63 -3.98 -15.43 -0.73
C MET A 63 -4.13 -14.57 -1.99
N ARG A 64 -5.26 -13.86 -2.11
CA ARG A 64 -5.58 -13.00 -3.24
C ARG A 64 -6.13 -11.65 -2.78
N SER A 65 -6.02 -10.68 -3.67
CA SER A 65 -6.71 -9.40 -3.51
C SER A 65 -8.19 -9.59 -3.79
N ALA A 66 -9.03 -9.07 -2.91
CA ALA A 66 -10.48 -9.05 -3.07
C ALA A 66 -10.98 -7.62 -3.05
N VAL A 67 -12.01 -7.36 -3.85
CA VAL A 67 -12.76 -6.11 -3.88
C VAL A 67 -14.13 -6.40 -3.29
N TYR A 68 -14.51 -5.65 -2.25
CA TYR A 68 -15.85 -5.69 -1.67
C TYR A 68 -16.57 -4.42 -2.05
N GLU A 69 -17.82 -4.56 -2.46
CA GLU A 69 -18.75 -3.45 -2.55
C GLU A 69 -19.63 -3.49 -1.32
N LEU A 70 -19.70 -2.37 -0.62
CA LEU A 70 -20.57 -2.16 0.52
C LEU A 70 -21.53 -1.02 0.20
N ALA A 71 -22.73 -1.04 0.78
CA ALA A 71 -23.62 0.10 0.79
C ALA A 71 -23.03 1.24 1.64
N ALA A 72 -23.61 2.44 1.54
CA ALA A 72 -23.14 3.61 2.30
C ALA A 72 -23.17 3.41 3.83
N ASP A 73 -24.01 2.50 4.34
CA ASP A 73 -24.07 2.14 5.76
C ASP A 73 -23.07 1.05 6.16
N GLY A 74 -22.22 0.60 5.23
CA GLY A 74 -21.22 -0.46 5.43
C GLY A 74 -21.76 -1.88 5.24
N THR A 75 -23.04 -2.05 4.89
CA THR A 75 -23.63 -3.37 4.62
C THR A 75 -23.00 -4.00 3.38
N PHE A 76 -22.64 -5.28 3.45
CA PHE A 76 -22.10 -6.04 2.32
C PHE A 76 -23.08 -6.10 1.14
N VAL A 77 -22.60 -5.81 -0.07
CA VAL A 77 -23.37 -5.88 -1.33
C VAL A 77 -22.83 -6.98 -2.22
N SER A 78 -21.55 -6.91 -2.59
CA SER A 78 -20.93 -7.87 -3.51
C SER A 78 -19.43 -8.01 -3.22
N ARG A 79 -18.82 -9.04 -3.81
CA ARG A 79 -17.37 -9.22 -3.79
C ARG A 79 -16.89 -9.94 -5.04
N TYR A 80 -15.65 -9.68 -5.44
CA TYR A 80 -14.91 -10.48 -6.41
C TYR A 80 -13.40 -10.48 -6.11
N GLU A 81 -12.68 -11.44 -6.70
CA GLU A 81 -11.24 -11.62 -6.51
C GLU A 81 -10.48 -11.19 -7.77
N ILE A 82 -9.34 -10.52 -7.58
CA ILE A 82 -8.46 -10.08 -8.66
C ILE A 82 -7.43 -11.18 -8.93
N GLY A 83 -7.20 -11.49 -10.22
CA GLY A 83 -6.14 -12.42 -10.64
C GLY A 83 -6.44 -13.90 -10.38
N SER A 84 -7.71 -14.31 -10.45
CA SER A 84 -8.12 -15.68 -10.10
C SER A 84 -7.55 -16.78 -11.02
N GLY A 85 -7.14 -16.42 -12.25
CA GLY A 85 -6.60 -17.34 -13.26
C GLY A 85 -5.10 -17.64 -13.17
N ASP A 86 -4.32 -16.89 -12.38
CA ASP A 86 -2.86 -17.03 -12.40
C ASP A 86 -2.35 -18.14 -11.46
N SER A 87 -1.36 -18.89 -11.92
CA SER A 87 -0.71 -19.96 -11.16
C SER A 87 0.34 -19.45 -10.16
N THR A 88 0.72 -18.18 -10.26
CA THR A 88 1.82 -17.58 -9.51
C THR A 88 1.38 -17.04 -8.15
N THR A 89 2.27 -17.16 -7.17
CA THR A 89 2.21 -16.50 -5.86
C THR A 89 2.52 -15.01 -6.02
N SER A 90 1.69 -14.29 -6.78
CA SER A 90 1.86 -12.86 -6.98
C SER A 90 1.61 -12.14 -5.65
N GLY A 91 2.64 -11.51 -5.11
CA GLY A 91 2.49 -10.54 -4.03
C GLY A 91 1.96 -9.25 -4.66
N PHE A 92 0.65 -9.19 -4.92
CA PHE A 92 0.01 -7.93 -5.27
C PHE A 92 0.43 -6.88 -4.23
N GLY A 93 0.85 -5.70 -4.69
CA GLY A 93 1.25 -4.58 -3.83
C GLY A 93 0.26 -4.51 -2.69
N ASN A 94 0.74 -4.88 -1.49
CA ASN A 94 -0.11 -5.43 -0.44
C ASN A 94 -1.18 -4.44 0.08
N PHE A 95 -1.19 -3.20 -0.41
CA PHE A 95 -1.90 -2.05 0.14
C PHE A 95 -2.43 -1.15 -0.97
N ASP A 96 -3.49 -1.60 -1.65
CA ASP A 96 -4.42 -0.75 -2.41
C ASP A 96 -4.06 -0.58 -3.91
N PRO A 97 -5.05 -0.61 -4.82
CA PRO A 97 -4.88 0.03 -6.11
C PRO A 97 -4.73 1.53 -5.93
N VAL A 98 -3.92 2.15 -6.78
CA VAL A 98 -3.66 3.59 -6.74
C VAL A 98 -4.80 4.43 -7.28
N GLU A 99 -5.51 3.89 -8.27
CA GLU A 99 -6.53 4.61 -9.01
C GLU A 99 -7.59 3.64 -9.48
N ARG A 100 -8.85 3.97 -9.17
CA ARG A 100 -10.01 3.38 -9.83
C ARG A 100 -10.29 4.16 -11.10
N LEU A 101 -10.43 3.46 -12.19
CA LEU A 101 -10.67 4.00 -13.51
C LEU A 101 -12.17 4.21 -13.74
N VAL A 102 -12.51 5.11 -14.65
CA VAL A 102 -13.91 5.44 -14.99
C VAL A 102 -14.68 4.21 -15.50
N ASP A 103 -14.00 3.26 -16.15
CA ASP A 103 -14.56 1.99 -16.60
C ASP A 103 -14.71 0.95 -15.48
N GLY A 104 -14.47 1.34 -14.23
CA GLY A 104 -14.49 0.46 -13.06
C GLY A 104 -13.21 -0.36 -12.90
N GLY A 105 -12.23 -0.25 -13.80
CA GLY A 105 -10.93 -0.91 -13.66
C GLY A 105 -10.02 -0.29 -12.61
N PHE A 106 -8.82 -0.82 -12.46
CA PHE A 106 -7.89 -0.40 -11.40
C PHE A 106 -6.43 -0.44 -11.85
N ILE A 107 -5.60 0.42 -11.27
CA ILE A 107 -4.15 0.38 -11.41
C ILE A 107 -3.52 -0.04 -10.07
N SER A 108 -2.56 -0.97 -10.07
CA SER A 108 -1.83 -1.38 -8.88
C SER A 108 -0.42 -1.86 -9.23
N THR A 109 0.49 -1.89 -8.26
CA THR A 109 1.75 -2.62 -8.40
C THR A 109 1.54 -4.11 -8.14
N ILE A 110 2.19 -4.97 -8.93
CA ILE A 110 2.27 -6.41 -8.67
C ILE A 110 3.72 -6.77 -8.42
N THR A 111 3.99 -7.50 -7.33
CA THR A 111 5.28 -8.16 -7.10
C THR A 111 5.17 -9.61 -7.53
N ASN A 112 5.88 -9.98 -8.60
CA ASN A 112 5.99 -11.35 -9.07
C ASN A 112 7.28 -11.96 -8.54
N HIS A 113 7.22 -13.22 -8.10
CA HIS A 113 8.41 -13.98 -7.78
C HIS A 113 8.39 -15.37 -8.42
N GLN A 114 9.54 -15.79 -8.91
CA GLN A 114 9.77 -17.08 -9.57
C GLN A 114 11.12 -17.62 -9.04
N GLY A 115 11.07 -18.49 -8.04
CA GLY A 115 12.26 -18.89 -7.30
C GLY A 115 12.90 -17.71 -6.58
N TYR A 116 14.14 -17.37 -6.95
CA TYR A 116 14.89 -16.22 -6.40
C TYR A 116 14.78 -14.95 -7.27
N SER A 117 14.02 -14.97 -8.37
CA SER A 117 13.76 -13.78 -9.17
C SER A 117 12.58 -13.00 -8.61
N TYR A 118 12.72 -11.69 -8.45
CA TYR A 118 11.66 -10.78 -8.05
C TYR A 118 11.48 -9.66 -9.08
N ALA A 119 10.24 -9.32 -9.40
CA ALA A 119 9.95 -8.18 -10.28
C ALA A 119 8.71 -7.44 -9.80
N ILE A 120 8.76 -6.12 -9.88
CA ILE A 120 7.64 -5.22 -9.64
C ILE A 120 7.20 -4.67 -11.00
N ALA A 121 5.90 -4.74 -11.27
CA ALA A 121 5.27 -4.14 -12.45
C ALA A 121 4.10 -3.25 -12.03
N LEU A 122 3.84 -2.19 -12.80
CA LEU A 122 2.61 -1.40 -12.72
C LEU A 122 1.57 -2.05 -13.62
N ALA A 123 0.51 -2.58 -13.04
CA ALA A 123 -0.51 -3.36 -13.72
C ALA A 123 -1.84 -2.63 -13.79
N ARG A 124 -2.56 -2.84 -14.90
CA ARG A 124 -3.91 -2.35 -15.15
C ARG A 124 -4.87 -3.54 -15.21
N PHE A 125 -5.95 -3.45 -14.45
CA PHE A 125 -7.01 -4.45 -14.40
C PHE A 125 -8.33 -3.84 -14.90
N ASN A 126 -9.19 -4.68 -15.48
CA ASN A 126 -10.58 -4.28 -15.78
C ASN A 126 -11.44 -4.34 -14.50
N ALA A 127 -12.72 -3.97 -14.62
CA ALA A 127 -13.65 -3.99 -13.51
C ALA A 127 -13.87 -5.38 -12.88
N ASN A 128 -13.64 -6.46 -13.65
CA ASN A 128 -13.77 -7.83 -13.17
C ASN A 128 -12.50 -8.35 -12.48
N GLY A 129 -11.41 -7.56 -12.48
CA GLY A 129 -10.12 -7.98 -11.92
C GLY A 129 -9.24 -8.77 -12.90
N ASP A 130 -9.56 -8.80 -14.19
CA ASP A 130 -8.70 -9.39 -15.22
C ASP A 130 -7.57 -8.42 -15.60
N LEU A 131 -6.35 -8.94 -15.73
CA LEU A 131 -5.18 -8.17 -16.16
C LEU A 131 -5.34 -7.74 -17.63
N ILE A 132 -5.34 -6.43 -17.88
CA ILE A 132 -5.36 -5.83 -19.22
C ILE A 132 -3.94 -5.69 -19.76
N GLY A 133 -2.99 -5.32 -18.89
CA GLY A 133 -1.60 -5.12 -19.26
C GLY A 133 -0.76 -4.66 -18.07
N SER A 134 0.56 -4.69 -18.23
CA SER A 134 1.49 -4.21 -17.19
C SER A 134 2.77 -3.63 -17.79
N THR A 135 3.36 -2.67 -17.08
CA THR A 135 4.64 -2.04 -17.38
C THR A 135 5.67 -2.52 -16.35
N PRO A 136 6.83 -3.07 -16.74
CA PRO A 136 7.90 -3.41 -15.80
C PRO A 136 8.43 -2.15 -15.10
N VAL A 137 8.68 -2.25 -13.80
CA VAL A 137 9.14 -1.11 -12.98
C VAL A 137 10.53 -1.37 -12.42
N ILE A 138 10.71 -2.44 -11.64
CA ILE A 138 12.00 -2.86 -11.08
C ILE A 138 12.09 -4.38 -11.15
N SER A 139 13.27 -4.92 -11.45
CA SER A 139 13.55 -6.37 -11.40
C SER A 139 14.83 -6.65 -10.64
N SER A 140 14.84 -7.75 -9.91
CA SER A 140 15.96 -8.36 -9.21
C SER A 140 16.10 -9.80 -9.74
N PRO A 141 17.05 -10.06 -10.66
CA PRO A 141 17.26 -11.39 -11.20
C PRO A 141 17.85 -12.35 -10.13
N PRO A 142 17.75 -13.68 -10.33
CA PRO A 142 18.14 -14.68 -9.34
C PRO A 142 19.57 -14.54 -8.81
N GLU A 143 20.52 -14.14 -9.67
CA GLU A 143 21.92 -13.93 -9.33
C GLU A 143 22.13 -12.88 -8.23
N ASP A 144 21.22 -11.92 -8.11
CA ASP A 144 21.30 -10.87 -7.10
C ASP A 144 20.81 -11.35 -5.73
N SER A 145 20.05 -12.46 -5.69
CA SER A 145 19.41 -13.02 -4.48
C SER A 145 18.70 -11.96 -3.63
N THR A 146 18.24 -10.88 -4.27
CA THR A 146 17.68 -9.70 -3.61
C THR A 146 16.16 -9.78 -3.66
N TYR A 147 15.52 -9.71 -2.51
CA TYR A 147 14.06 -9.68 -2.43
C TYR A 147 13.60 -8.24 -2.58
N ILE A 148 12.62 -8.00 -3.45
CA ILE A 148 11.97 -6.69 -3.59
C ILE A 148 10.47 -6.87 -3.48
N PHE A 149 9.81 -5.97 -2.75
CA PHE A 149 8.37 -5.97 -2.62
C PHE A 149 7.83 -4.56 -2.66
N SER A 150 6.71 -4.38 -3.35
CA SER A 150 5.87 -3.19 -3.24
C SER A 150 4.84 -3.35 -2.12
N ARG A 151 4.55 -2.24 -1.43
CA ARG A 151 3.58 -2.16 -0.36
C ARG A 151 2.41 -1.28 -0.79
N GLN A 152 2.53 0.05 -0.68
CA GLN A 152 1.46 0.98 -1.05
C GLN A 152 1.87 1.84 -2.25
N LEU A 153 0.94 2.01 -3.19
CA LEU A 153 1.06 2.88 -4.37
C LEU A 153 0.14 4.10 -4.23
N ARG A 154 0.58 5.27 -4.69
CA ARG A 154 -0.13 6.55 -4.64
C ARG A 154 0.05 7.34 -5.93
N ARG A 155 -0.98 8.08 -6.33
CA ARG A 155 -0.89 9.05 -7.42
C ARG A 155 -0.15 10.28 -6.94
N THR A 156 0.63 10.89 -7.82
CA THR A 156 1.33 12.15 -7.55
C THR A 156 0.66 13.31 -8.28
N SER A 157 0.86 14.53 -7.80
CA SER A 157 0.19 15.74 -8.32
C SER A 157 0.59 16.09 -9.76
N ASP A 158 1.75 15.59 -10.21
CA ASP A 158 2.23 15.68 -11.59
C ASP A 158 1.58 14.64 -12.53
N GLY A 159 0.64 13.82 -12.03
CA GLY A 159 -0.04 12.79 -12.80
C GLY A 159 0.70 11.45 -12.86
N GLY A 160 1.88 11.34 -12.26
CA GLY A 160 2.62 10.09 -12.10
C GLY A 160 2.19 9.27 -10.88
N PHE A 161 3.08 8.37 -10.46
CA PHE A 161 2.83 7.44 -9.36
C PHE A 161 4.04 7.31 -8.44
N VAL A 162 3.81 7.06 -7.16
CA VAL A 162 4.86 6.74 -6.18
C VAL A 162 4.45 5.50 -5.39
N PHE A 163 5.35 4.55 -5.18
CA PHE A 163 5.13 3.49 -4.21
C PHE A 163 6.26 3.39 -3.20
N CYS A 164 5.93 2.79 -2.06
CA CYS A 164 6.91 2.36 -1.08
C CYS A 164 6.96 0.83 -0.97
N GLY A 165 8.01 0.35 -0.33
CA GLY A 165 8.18 -1.05 0.01
C GLY A 165 9.55 -1.31 0.61
N PHE A 166 10.16 -2.43 0.25
CA PHE A 166 11.52 -2.75 0.70
C PHE A 166 12.35 -3.40 -0.40
N VAL A 167 13.67 -3.28 -0.23
CA VAL A 167 14.72 -4.02 -0.94
C VAL A 167 15.54 -4.75 0.12
N ASP A 168 15.61 -6.07 0.04
CA ASP A 168 16.31 -6.94 0.98
C ASP A 168 17.44 -7.70 0.25
N PRO A 169 18.66 -7.12 0.23
CA PRO A 169 19.83 -7.72 -0.41
C PRO A 169 20.37 -8.91 0.41
N PRO A 170 21.12 -9.85 -0.21
CA PRO A 170 21.57 -11.08 0.46
C PRO A 170 22.55 -10.86 1.62
N ASP A 171 23.39 -9.82 1.53
CA ASP A 171 24.50 -9.58 2.46
C ASP A 171 24.32 -8.29 3.32
N ASP A 172 23.11 -7.76 3.41
CA ASP A 172 22.80 -6.55 4.18
C ASP A 172 21.36 -6.61 4.71
N LEU A 173 20.97 -5.68 5.57
CA LEU A 173 19.62 -5.61 6.12
C LEU A 173 18.65 -4.95 5.14
N ALA A 174 17.40 -5.43 5.14
CA ALA A 174 16.32 -4.84 4.35
C ALA A 174 16.23 -3.31 4.52
N LYS A 175 16.03 -2.62 3.39
CA LYS A 175 15.99 -1.17 3.29
C LYS A 175 14.61 -0.76 2.85
N ALA A 176 14.06 0.29 3.46
CA ALA A 176 12.84 0.90 2.96
C ALA A 176 13.13 1.50 1.58
N SER A 177 12.22 1.31 0.63
CA SER A 177 12.36 1.82 -0.73
C SER A 177 11.22 2.77 -1.06
N LEU A 178 11.52 3.87 -1.75
CA LEU A 178 10.57 4.79 -2.35
C LEU A 178 10.88 4.90 -3.84
N VAL A 179 9.90 4.67 -4.69
CA VAL A 179 10.07 4.67 -6.14
C VAL A 179 9.03 5.59 -6.74
N LYS A 180 9.50 6.57 -7.52
CA LYS A 180 8.66 7.49 -8.28
C LYS A 180 8.69 7.12 -9.74
N MET A 181 7.51 7.20 -10.35
CA MET A 181 7.28 6.98 -11.77
C MET A 181 6.52 8.16 -12.37
N ASP A 182 6.70 8.34 -13.68
CA ASP A 182 5.86 9.20 -14.49
C ASP A 182 4.46 8.61 -14.73
N SER A 183 3.63 9.30 -15.51
CA SER A 183 2.26 8.84 -15.84
C SER A 183 2.20 7.60 -16.71
N ALA A 184 3.31 7.21 -17.36
CA ALA A 184 3.41 6.00 -18.17
C ALA A 184 3.92 4.80 -17.36
N GLY A 185 4.31 5.01 -16.10
CA GLY A 185 4.90 3.99 -15.23
C GLY A 185 6.40 3.82 -15.43
N VAL A 186 7.08 4.76 -16.10
CA VAL A 186 8.54 4.76 -16.23
C VAL A 186 9.14 5.31 -14.94
N VAL A 187 10.15 4.62 -14.39
CA VAL A 187 10.84 5.06 -13.16
C VAL A 187 11.61 6.35 -13.42
N GLU A 188 11.30 7.38 -12.63
CA GLU A 188 12.04 8.64 -12.63
C GLU A 188 13.21 8.58 -11.64
N TRP A 189 12.96 8.04 -10.45
CA TRP A 189 13.97 7.82 -9.43
C TRP A 189 13.55 6.76 -8.40
N GLN A 190 14.56 6.22 -7.72
CA GLN A 190 14.41 5.35 -6.57
C GLN A 190 15.31 5.84 -5.44
N GLN A 191 14.77 5.85 -4.22
CA GLN A 191 15.49 6.15 -2.99
C GLN A 191 15.38 4.98 -2.02
N VAL A 192 16.47 4.72 -1.30
CA VAL A 192 16.51 3.70 -0.25
C VAL A 192 16.89 4.32 1.08
N PHE A 193 16.20 3.90 2.15
CA PHE A 193 16.39 4.39 3.50
C PHE A 193 16.84 3.27 4.41
N THR A 194 17.96 3.49 5.10
CA THR A 194 18.58 2.52 5.99
C THR A 194 19.18 3.21 7.23
N ALA A 195 19.60 2.41 8.21
CA ALA A 195 20.47 2.79 9.30
C ALA A 195 21.29 1.57 9.73
N SER A 196 22.52 1.80 10.22
CA SER A 196 23.41 0.71 10.66
C SER A 196 22.71 -0.23 11.67
N GLY A 197 22.75 -1.54 11.38
CA GLY A 197 22.19 -2.58 12.25
C GLY A 197 20.66 -2.57 12.36
N GLN A 198 19.95 -1.89 11.45
CA GLN A 198 18.49 -1.80 11.43
C GLN A 198 17.96 -2.16 10.04
N LEU A 199 16.98 -3.06 10.01
CA LEU A 199 16.18 -3.25 8.80
C LEU A 199 14.99 -2.29 8.81
N TYR A 200 14.53 -1.89 7.62
CA TYR A 200 13.37 -1.03 7.39
C TYR A 200 12.43 -1.65 6.34
N ASP A 201 11.14 -1.69 6.65
CA ASP A 201 10.08 -2.02 5.68
C ASP A 201 9.06 -0.88 5.65
N ALA A 202 8.98 -0.16 4.52
CA ALA A 202 8.02 0.92 4.34
C ALA A 202 6.67 0.38 3.87
N ILE A 203 5.69 0.47 4.74
CA ILE A 203 4.35 -0.09 4.55
C ILE A 203 3.39 0.90 3.89
N SER A 204 3.56 2.19 4.15
CA SER A 204 2.65 3.22 3.68
C SER A 204 3.40 4.46 3.21
N VAL A 205 2.85 5.09 2.18
CA VAL A 205 3.36 6.35 1.63
C VAL A 205 2.22 7.34 1.40
N ALA A 206 2.51 8.61 1.66
CA ALA A 206 1.62 9.73 1.41
C ALA A 206 2.39 10.85 0.67
N PRO A 207 1.91 11.32 -0.50
CA PRO A 207 2.32 12.62 -1.02
C PRO A 207 2.05 13.72 0.01
N TYR A 208 2.93 14.70 0.07
CA TYR A 208 2.84 15.83 0.98
C TYR A 208 2.59 17.13 0.20
N VAL A 209 2.09 18.15 0.89
CA VAL A 209 1.61 19.40 0.26
C VAL A 209 2.68 20.20 -0.50
N ASP A 210 3.96 19.99 -0.21
CA ASP A 210 5.09 20.66 -0.87
C ASP A 210 5.70 19.82 -2.02
N GLY A 211 5.03 18.73 -2.41
CA GLY A 211 5.49 17.81 -3.45
C GLY A 211 6.41 16.70 -2.95
N GLY A 212 6.83 16.70 -1.68
CA GLY A 212 7.57 15.60 -1.07
C GLY A 212 6.68 14.43 -0.62
N TYR A 213 7.26 13.49 0.12
CA TYR A 213 6.54 12.29 0.60
C TYR A 213 6.72 12.06 2.10
N VAL A 214 5.76 11.36 2.71
CA VAL A 214 5.88 10.79 4.05
C VAL A 214 5.79 9.27 3.91
N LEU A 215 6.78 8.55 4.41
CA LEU A 215 6.75 7.09 4.53
C LEU A 215 6.50 6.71 5.98
N ALA A 216 5.76 5.62 6.16
CA ALA A 216 5.62 4.96 7.44
C ALA A 216 5.76 3.45 7.30
N GLY A 217 6.22 2.82 8.37
CA GLY A 217 6.48 1.39 8.38
C GLY A 217 7.08 0.94 9.70
N TYR A 218 7.69 -0.24 9.70
CA TYR A 218 8.39 -0.75 10.88
C TYR A 218 9.88 -0.91 10.59
N ARG A 219 10.65 -0.79 11.66
CA ARG A 219 12.06 -1.14 11.69
C ARG A 219 12.32 -2.16 12.80
N LEU A 220 13.26 -3.06 12.57
CA LEU A 220 13.70 -4.02 13.56
C LEU A 220 15.19 -3.83 13.82
N PRO A 221 15.60 -3.63 15.09
CA PRO A 221 16.96 -3.94 15.47
C PRO A 221 17.20 -5.43 15.27
N GLN A 222 18.40 -5.81 14.89
CA GLN A 222 18.79 -7.22 14.81
C GLN A 222 18.44 -7.95 16.13
N GLY A 223 17.48 -8.88 16.07
CA GLY A 223 17.08 -9.73 17.21
C GLY A 223 16.06 -9.17 18.21
N LEU A 224 15.32 -8.09 17.92
CA LEU A 224 14.41 -7.44 18.89
C LEU A 224 13.00 -7.12 18.33
N ASN A 225 12.13 -6.63 19.23
CA ASN A 225 10.79 -6.12 18.95
C ASN A 225 10.82 -4.88 18.02
N GLY A 226 9.90 -4.84 17.05
CA GLY A 226 9.83 -3.78 16.04
C GLY A 226 9.34 -2.44 16.56
N GLN A 227 9.87 -1.36 15.98
CA GLN A 227 9.47 0.02 16.23
C GLN A 227 8.89 0.62 14.95
N GLY A 228 7.87 1.45 15.05
CA GLY A 228 7.36 2.25 13.95
C GLY A 228 8.35 3.34 13.54
N PHE A 229 8.35 3.70 12.26
CA PHE A 229 9.09 4.87 11.76
C PHE A 229 8.22 5.78 10.91
N LEU A 230 8.62 7.05 10.87
CA LEU A 230 8.23 8.02 9.86
C LEU A 230 9.47 8.59 9.20
N ILE A 231 9.43 8.73 7.87
CA ILE A 231 10.45 9.43 7.08
C ILE A 231 9.73 10.47 6.23
N ARG A 232 10.20 11.71 6.27
CA ARG A 232 9.73 12.80 5.42
C ARG A 232 10.81 13.12 4.39
N THR A 233 10.41 13.31 3.15
CA THR A 233 11.32 13.62 2.05
C THR A 233 11.00 14.93 1.35
N ASP A 234 11.92 15.48 0.58
CA ASP A 234 11.56 16.46 -0.45
C ASP A 234 10.92 15.77 -1.67
N SER A 235 10.62 16.55 -2.72
CA SER A 235 10.01 16.07 -3.98
C SER A 235 10.93 15.17 -4.81
N ALA A 236 12.25 15.20 -4.56
CA ALA A 236 13.22 14.30 -5.18
C ALA A 236 13.47 13.03 -4.33
N GLY A 237 12.70 12.86 -3.25
CA GLY A 237 12.80 11.72 -2.34
C GLY A 237 13.97 11.81 -1.36
N ASN A 238 14.69 12.93 -1.28
CA ASN A 238 15.78 13.07 -0.31
C ASN A 238 15.20 13.24 1.09
N GLU A 239 15.77 12.56 2.08
CA GLU A 239 15.30 12.65 3.46
C GLU A 239 15.49 14.06 4.05
N LEU A 240 14.38 14.63 4.55
CA LEU A 240 14.38 15.86 5.33
C LEU A 240 14.47 15.56 6.84
N TRP A 241 13.72 14.54 7.29
CA TRP A 241 13.80 14.07 8.67
C TRP A 241 13.24 12.65 8.82
N ARG A 242 13.66 11.99 9.90
CA ARG A 242 13.06 10.73 10.37
C ARG A 242 12.67 10.77 11.84
N ARG A 243 11.66 9.99 12.21
CA ARG A 243 11.18 9.78 13.59
C ARG A 243 10.91 8.30 13.83
N HIS A 244 11.06 7.85 15.07
CA HIS A 244 10.74 6.50 15.50
C HIS A 244 9.77 6.53 16.68
N PHE A 245 8.88 5.55 16.77
CA PHE A 245 7.88 5.44 17.82
C PHE A 245 7.53 3.97 18.09
N GLY A 246 6.88 3.71 19.23
CA GLY A 246 6.59 2.34 19.68
C GLY A 246 7.77 1.68 20.40
N ASN A 247 7.46 0.88 21.43
CA ASN A 247 8.43 0.19 22.28
C ASN A 247 8.21 -1.34 22.35
N GLN A 248 7.12 -1.87 21.78
CA GLN A 248 6.81 -3.30 21.71
C GLN A 248 6.14 -3.62 20.38
N GLY A 249 6.35 -4.85 19.92
CA GLY A 249 6.15 -5.27 18.53
C GLY A 249 4.72 -5.10 18.06
N GLY A 250 4.54 -4.14 17.18
CA GLY A 250 3.26 -3.88 16.54
C GLY A 250 3.32 -2.48 15.95
N ALA A 251 3.34 -2.40 14.63
CA ALA A 251 2.53 -1.44 13.91
C ALA A 251 2.78 -1.58 12.42
N TRP A 252 1.77 -2.09 11.73
CA TRP A 252 1.51 -1.73 10.35
C TRP A 252 1.07 -0.28 10.41
N CYS A 253 1.94 0.64 9.99
CA CYS A 253 1.72 2.07 10.16
C CYS A 253 1.20 2.67 8.86
N PRO A 254 -0.13 2.71 8.59
CA PRO A 254 -0.62 3.61 7.56
C PRO A 254 -0.28 5.05 7.93
N VAL A 255 0.13 5.82 6.93
CA VAL A 255 0.29 7.26 7.07
C VAL A 255 -0.73 8.01 6.24
N ARG A 256 -1.28 9.07 6.83
CA ARG A 256 -2.12 10.04 6.15
C ARG A 256 -1.60 11.46 6.32
N VAL A 257 -1.77 12.27 5.28
CA VAL A 257 -1.50 13.71 5.30
C VAL A 257 -2.83 14.45 5.20
N CYS A 258 -3.11 15.27 6.20
CA CYS A 258 -4.33 16.06 6.31
C CYS A 258 -4.23 17.33 5.45
N ALA A 259 -5.38 17.96 5.18
CA ALA A 259 -5.45 19.20 4.40
C ALA A 259 -4.66 20.37 5.05
N ASP A 260 -4.54 20.36 6.38
CA ASP A 260 -3.73 21.31 7.16
C ASP A 260 -2.24 20.90 7.24
N SER A 261 -1.82 19.90 6.46
CA SER A 261 -0.48 19.29 6.49
C SER A 261 -0.15 18.49 7.75
N GLY A 262 -1.14 18.23 8.62
CA GLY A 262 -0.98 17.28 9.72
C GLY A 262 -0.64 15.88 9.22
N ILE A 263 0.21 15.15 9.96
CA ILE A 263 0.56 13.76 9.66
C ILE A 263 -0.12 12.86 10.69
N VAL A 264 -0.96 11.95 10.23
CA VAL A 264 -1.68 10.97 11.06
C VAL A 264 -1.12 9.58 10.78
N VAL A 265 -0.85 8.84 11.84
CA VAL A 265 -0.43 7.43 11.78
C VAL A 265 -1.29 6.63 12.72
N LEU A 266 -1.69 5.44 12.30
CA LEU A 266 -2.33 4.46 13.16
C LEU A 266 -1.32 3.35 13.48
N GLY A 267 -1.25 2.93 14.73
CA GLY A 267 -0.40 1.83 15.17
C GLY A 267 -1.16 0.95 16.14
N SER A 268 -0.92 -0.36 16.06
CA SER A 268 -1.39 -1.34 17.04
C SER A 268 -0.39 -1.41 18.19
N TYR A 269 -0.88 -1.46 19.44
CA TYR A 269 -0.08 -1.79 20.62
C TYR A 269 -0.38 -3.23 21.05
#